data_AF-A0A918EWM5-F1
#
_entry.id   AF-A0A918EWM5-F1
#
_cell.length_a   1.000
_cell.length_b   1.000
_cell.length_c   1.000
_cell.angle_alpha   90.00
_cell.angle_beta   90.00
_cell.angle_gamma   90.00
#
_symmetry.space_group_name_H-M   'P 1'
#
loop_
_entity.id
_entity.type
_entity.pdbx_description
1 polymer ?
#
loop_
_entity_poly.entity_id
_entity_poly.type
_entity_poly.pdbx_seq_one_letter_code
_entity_poly.pdbx_strand_id
1 'polypeptide(L)'
;MVAAAGWALTTERVAKKPEGLDLAGLLDVVESEMKDAPDRLQWAMNHCLAQIGIDHSEYRARVIGIGERLEVLKDYPTSPGCTSPFAPVWIGEMVSRQQGA
;
A
#
# COMPACT_ATOMS: atom_id res chain seq x y z
N MET A 1 14.92 -0.43 -12.52
CA MET A 1 14.41 0.95 -12.72
C MET A 1 13.08 1.04 -13.49
N VAL A 2 12.45 -0.08 -13.91
CA VAL A 2 11.16 -0.03 -14.65
C VAL A 2 9.96 -0.49 -13.80
N ALA A 3 10.15 -1.46 -12.89
CA ALA A 3 9.05 -2.01 -12.09
C ALA A 3 8.36 -0.97 -11.18
N ALA A 4 9.13 -0.10 -10.50
CA ALA A 4 8.57 0.92 -9.60
C ALA A 4 7.73 1.98 -10.35
N ALA A 5 8.13 2.35 -11.57
CA ALA A 5 7.34 3.25 -12.42
C ALA A 5 6.05 2.58 -12.92
N GLY A 6 6.12 1.27 -13.19
CA GLY A 6 4.94 0.45 -13.49
C GLY A 6 3.91 0.47 -12.36
N TRP A 7 4.37 0.37 -11.11
CA TRP A 7 3.48 0.47 -9.94
C TRP A 7 2.83 1.85 -9.80
N ALA A 8 3.56 2.94 -9.99
CA ALA A 8 2.98 4.29 -9.94
C ALA A 8 1.86 4.49 -10.97
N LEU A 9 2.05 4.00 -12.20
CA LEU A 9 1.02 4.02 -13.25
C LEU A 9 -0.18 3.14 -12.89
N THR A 10 0.06 1.96 -12.30
CA THR A 10 -1.00 1.09 -11.81
C THR A 10 -1.80 1.76 -10.68
N THR A 11 -1.14 2.39 -9.70
CA THR A 11 -1.80 3.12 -8.61
C THR A 11 -2.72 4.21 -9.15
N GLU A 12 -2.25 5.02 -10.12
CA GLU A 12 -3.07 6.07 -10.71
C GLU A 12 -4.29 5.48 -11.46
N ARG A 13 -4.11 4.33 -12.11
CA ARG A 13 -5.18 3.63 -12.82
C ARG A 13 -6.20 3.04 -11.85
N VAL A 14 -5.77 2.51 -10.71
CA VAL A 14 -6.65 2.03 -9.62
C VAL A 14 -7.43 3.18 -8.99
N ALA A 15 -6.82 4.35 -8.83
CA ALA A 15 -7.50 5.53 -8.29
C ALA A 15 -8.52 6.13 -9.29
N LYS A 16 -8.19 6.18 -10.59
CA LYS A 16 -9.03 6.86 -11.60
C LYS A 16 -10.04 5.96 -12.31
N LYS A 17 -9.70 4.69 -12.57
CA LYS A 17 -10.52 3.71 -13.33
C LYS A 17 -10.30 2.28 -12.79
N PRO A 18 -10.87 1.95 -11.63
CA PRO A 18 -10.82 0.59 -11.07
C PRO A 18 -11.73 -0.39 -11.83
N GLU A 19 -12.71 0.10 -12.60
CA GLU A 19 -13.67 -0.74 -13.33
C GLU A 19 -12.96 -1.63 -14.37
N GLY A 20 -12.93 -2.94 -14.10
CA GLY A 20 -12.28 -3.95 -14.94
C GLY A 20 -10.81 -4.23 -14.59
N LEU A 21 -10.28 -3.62 -13.53
CA LEU A 21 -8.93 -3.87 -13.01
C LEU A 21 -9.00 -4.93 -11.91
N ASP A 22 -8.14 -5.94 -12.00
CA ASP A 22 -8.07 -7.01 -11.01
C ASP A 22 -7.31 -6.51 -9.76
N LEU A 23 -8.00 -5.77 -8.90
CA LEU A 23 -7.47 -5.26 -7.64
C LEU A 23 -7.06 -6.40 -6.70
N ALA A 24 -7.83 -7.48 -6.67
CA ALA A 24 -7.50 -8.67 -5.90
C ALA A 24 -6.19 -9.30 -6.39
N GLY A 25 -6.04 -9.47 -7.71
CA GLY A 25 -4.80 -9.98 -8.31
C GLY A 25 -3.61 -9.06 -8.06
N LEU A 26 -3.78 -7.73 -8.09
CA LEU A 26 -2.71 -6.80 -7.73
C LEU A 26 -2.29 -6.95 -6.27
N LEU A 27 -3.24 -7.12 -5.35
CA LEU A 27 -2.95 -7.34 -3.94
C LEU A 27 -2.18 -8.65 -3.71
N ASP A 28 -2.56 -9.74 -4.41
CA ASP A 28 -1.85 -11.02 -4.36
C ASP A 28 -0.42 -10.92 -4.94
N VAL A 29 -0.24 -10.15 -6.01
CA VAL A 29 1.10 -9.87 -6.57
C VAL A 29 1.94 -9.05 -5.59
N VAL A 30 1.37 -8.01 -4.96
CA VAL A 30 2.08 -7.26 -3.90
C VAL A 30 2.45 -8.22 -2.76
N GLU A 31 1.53 -9.05 -2.29
CA GLU A 31 1.82 -10.01 -1.21
C GLU A 31 2.97 -10.96 -1.57
N SER A 32 3.01 -11.46 -2.80
CA SER A 32 4.01 -12.45 -3.21
C SER A 32 5.36 -11.81 -3.58
N GLU A 33 5.36 -10.69 -4.30
CA GLU A 33 6.57 -10.08 -4.86
C GLU A 33 7.23 -9.08 -3.90
N MET A 34 6.46 -8.40 -3.04
CA MET A 34 6.99 -7.32 -2.20
C MET A 34 8.04 -7.83 -1.22
N LYS A 35 7.88 -9.02 -0.66
CA LYS A 35 8.85 -9.57 0.30
C LYS A 35 10.23 -9.81 -0.31
N ASP A 36 10.26 -10.26 -1.57
CA ASP A 36 11.48 -10.58 -2.32
C ASP A 36 11.98 -9.39 -3.17
N ALA A 37 11.19 -8.33 -3.29
CA ALA A 37 11.53 -7.12 -4.02
C ALA A 37 12.62 -6.29 -3.31
N PRO A 38 13.44 -5.51 -4.05
CA PRO A 38 14.40 -4.59 -3.47
C PRO A 38 13.72 -3.40 -2.76
N ASP A 39 14.40 -2.74 -1.82
CA ASP A 39 13.85 -1.69 -0.94
C ASP A 39 13.05 -0.60 -1.67
N ARG A 40 13.54 -0.13 -2.82
CA ARG A 40 12.84 0.90 -3.61
C ARG A 40 11.52 0.40 -4.20
N LEU A 41 11.47 -0.88 -4.59
CA LEU A 41 10.27 -1.49 -5.15
C LEU A 41 9.28 -1.85 -4.03
N GLN A 42 9.79 -2.34 -2.89
CA GLN A 42 9.01 -2.51 -1.66
C GLN A 42 8.30 -1.22 -1.28
N TRP A 43 9.02 -0.09 -1.29
CA TRP A 43 8.44 1.20 -0.94
C TRP A 43 7.33 1.64 -1.91
N ALA A 44 7.54 1.46 -3.23
CA ALA A 44 6.53 1.77 -4.24
C ALA A 44 5.27 0.87 -4.12
N MET A 45 5.47 -0.44 -3.90
CA MET A 45 4.38 -1.39 -3.67
C MET A 45 3.63 -1.09 -2.37
N ASN A 46 4.34 -0.80 -1.28
CA ASN A 46 3.75 -0.39 0.00
C ASN A 46 2.88 0.86 -0.14
N HIS A 47 3.37 1.85 -0.87
CA HIS A 47 2.62 3.08 -1.10
C HIS A 47 1.37 2.83 -1.96
N CYS A 48 1.45 1.97 -2.98
CA CYS A 48 0.29 1.54 -3.74
C CYS A 48 -0.72 0.82 -2.84
N LEU A 49 -0.25 -0.15 -2.05
CA LEU A 49 -1.04 -0.92 -1.11
C LEU A 49 -1.81 0.01 -0.15
N ALA A 50 -1.11 0.95 0.50
CA ALA A 50 -1.72 1.93 1.39
C ALA A 50 -2.76 2.81 0.68
N GLN A 51 -2.46 3.31 -0.53
CA GLN A 51 -3.40 4.12 -1.31
C GLN A 51 -4.69 3.36 -1.60
N ILE A 52 -4.61 2.08 -1.96
CA ILE A 52 -5.78 1.23 -2.21
C ILE A 52 -6.64 1.11 -0.95
N GLY A 53 -6.05 0.89 0.23
CA GLY A 53 -6.81 0.80 1.47
C GLY A 53 -7.44 2.13 1.95
N ILE A 54 -6.88 3.26 1.53
CA ILE A 54 -7.39 4.60 1.82
C ILE A 54 -8.55 4.96 0.88
N ASP A 55 -8.34 4.87 -0.44
CA ASP A 55 -9.37 5.18 -1.46
C ASP A 55 -10.48 4.13 -1.51
N HIS A 56 -10.14 2.85 -1.36
CA HIS A 56 -11.08 1.73 -1.49
C HIS A 56 -11.29 1.03 -0.16
N SER A 57 -12.29 1.50 0.59
CA SER A 57 -12.67 0.92 1.89
C SER A 57 -13.03 -0.57 1.80
N GLU A 58 -13.55 -1.04 0.66
CA GLU A 58 -13.88 -2.46 0.41
C GLU A 58 -12.65 -3.38 0.52
N TYR A 59 -11.49 -2.90 0.04
CA TYR A 59 -10.24 -3.69 0.08
C TYR A 59 -9.45 -3.47 1.37
N ARG A 60 -9.80 -2.46 2.19
CA ARG A 60 -9.05 -2.08 3.40
C ARG A 60 -8.71 -3.25 4.31
N ALA A 61 -9.67 -4.13 4.60
CA ALA A 61 -9.43 -5.28 5.46
C ALA A 61 -8.37 -6.24 4.88
N ARG A 62 -8.38 -6.43 3.55
CA ARG A 62 -7.40 -7.27 2.85
C ARG A 62 -6.03 -6.60 2.80
N VAL A 63 -6.00 -5.31 2.51
CA VAL A 63 -4.79 -4.48 2.43
C VAL A 63 -4.05 -4.47 3.78
N ILE A 64 -4.80 -4.29 4.87
CA ILE A 64 -4.28 -4.35 6.24
C ILE A 64 -3.72 -5.73 6.53
N GLY A 65 -4.47 -6.79 6.24
CA GLY A 65 -4.02 -8.17 6.46
C GLY A 65 -2.75 -8.51 5.68
N ILE A 66 -2.62 -8.05 4.44
CA ILE A 66 -1.40 -8.23 3.63
C ILE A 66 -0.23 -7.47 4.28
N GLY A 67 -0.41 -6.19 4.62
CA GLY A 67 0.63 -5.41 5.28
C GLY A 67 1.11 -6.03 6.59
N GLU A 68 0.18 -6.56 7.41
CA GLU A 68 0.50 -7.28 8.65
C GLU A 68 1.22 -8.61 8.42
N ARG A 69 0.96 -9.31 7.32
CA ARG A 69 1.64 -10.56 6.98
C ARG A 69 3.03 -10.34 6.41
N LEU A 70 3.20 -9.26 5.65
CA LEU A 70 4.48 -8.92 5.03
C LEU A 70 5.43 -8.28 6.04
N GLU A 71 4.90 -7.45 6.95
CA GLU A 71 5.68 -6.69 7.93
C GLU A 71 6.81 -5.85 7.29
N VAL A 72 6.66 -5.54 6.00
CA VAL A 72 7.62 -4.79 5.22
C VAL A 72 7.61 -3.33 5.67
N LEU A 73 8.79 -2.75 5.91
CA LEU A 73 8.99 -1.43 6.50
C LEU A 73 8.51 -1.28 7.96
N LYS A 74 8.11 -2.36 8.64
CA LYS A 74 7.72 -2.34 10.06
C LYS A 74 8.85 -1.86 10.97
N ASP A 75 10.07 -2.30 10.68
CA ASP A 75 11.28 -1.95 11.46
C ASP A 75 12.02 -0.74 10.87
N TYR A 76 11.43 -0.04 9.89
CA TYR A 76 12.10 1.09 9.27
C TYR A 76 12.30 2.21 10.31
N PRO A 77 13.55 2.59 10.63
CA PRO A 77 13.82 3.50 11.74
C PRO A 77 13.19 4.86 11.45
N THR A 78 12.04 5.11 12.08
CA THR A 78 11.32 6.37 11.96
C THR A 78 11.63 7.22 13.18
N SER A 79 12.01 8.48 12.97
CA SER A 79 12.19 9.43 14.08
C SER A 79 10.88 9.58 14.87
N PRO A 80 10.95 9.76 16.20
CA PRO A 80 9.77 9.92 17.03
C PRO A 80 8.94 11.12 16.53
N GLY A 81 7.70 10.86 16.10
CA GLY A 81 6.76 11.87 15.58
C GLY A 81 6.49 11.83 14.07
N CYS A 82 7.15 10.95 13.30
CA CYS A 82 6.80 10.72 11.90
C CYS A 82 5.74 9.61 11.74
N THR A 83 4.86 9.74 10.74
CA THR A 83 3.93 8.67 10.33
C THR A 83 4.74 7.47 9.87
N SER A 84 4.53 6.32 10.49
CA SER A 84 5.20 5.08 10.09
C SER A 84 4.91 4.80 8.62
N PRO A 85 5.93 4.47 7.81
CA PRO A 85 5.70 4.08 6.42
C PRO A 85 4.97 2.75 6.31
N PHE A 86 4.72 2.05 7.42
CA PHE A 86 3.98 0.79 7.45
C PHE A 86 2.54 0.97 6.97
N ALA A 87 2.18 0.30 5.86
CA ALA A 87 0.87 0.49 5.20
C ALA A 87 -0.33 0.37 6.15
N PRO A 88 -0.47 -0.66 7.02
CA PRO A 88 -1.61 -0.78 7.93
C PRO A 88 -1.77 0.42 8.88
N VAL A 89 -0.66 0.88 9.47
CA VAL A 89 -0.66 2.04 10.37
C VAL A 89 -0.97 3.31 9.59
N TRP A 90 -0.37 3.48 8.41
CA TRP A 90 -0.60 4.65 7.59
C TRP A 90 -2.05 4.76 7.09
N ILE A 91 -2.67 3.65 6.68
CA ILE A 91 -4.09 3.61 6.30
C ILE A 91 -4.96 4.05 7.49
N GLY A 92 -4.72 3.48 8.69
CA GLY A 92 -5.47 3.84 9.89
C GLY A 92 -5.37 5.33 10.22
N GLU A 93 -4.15 5.89 10.19
CA GLU A 93 -3.90 7.31 10.40
C GLU A 93 -4.60 8.20 9.37
N MET A 94 -4.49 7.88 8.08
CA MET A 94 -5.11 8.66 7.00
C MET A 94 -6.63 8.63 7.04
N VAL A 95 -7.21 7.46 7.32
CA VAL A 95 -8.65 7.29 7.47
C VAL A 95 -9.16 8.07 8.68
N SER A 96 -8.44 8.02 9.81
CA SER A 96 -8.78 8.81 10.99
C SER A 96 -8.75 10.31 10.70
N ARG A 97 -7.79 10.79 9.90
CA ARG A 97 -7.74 12.20 9.45
C ARG A 97 -8.90 12.56 8.53
N GLN A 98 -9.31 11.63 7.67
CA GLN A 98 -10.41 11.85 6.72
C GLN A 98 -11.80 11.83 7.40
N GLN A 99 -11.95 11.10 8.52
CA GLN A 99 -13.19 11.07 9.32
C GLN A 99 -13.27 12.17 10.39
N GLY A 100 -12.17 12.83 10.71
CA GLY A 100 -12.10 13.88 11.73
C GLY A 100 -12.28 15.32 11.22
N ALA A 101 -12.70 15.51 9.98
CA ALA A 101 -12.93 16.82 9.34
C ALA A 101 -14.42 17.08 9.11
#